data_AF-A0AAJ0AS17-F1
#
_entry.id   AF-A0AAJ0AS17-F1
#
_cell.length_a   1.000
_cell.length_b   1.000
_cell.length_c   1.000
_cell.angle_alpha   90.00
_cell.angle_beta   90.00
_cell.angle_gamma   90.00
#
_symmetry.space_group_name_H-M   'P 1'
#
loop_
_entity.id
_entity.type
_entity.pdbx_description
1 polymer ?
#
loop_
_entity_poly.entity_id
_entity_poly.type
_entity_poly.pdbx_seq_one_letter_code
_entity_poly.pdbx_strand_id
1 'polypeptide(L)'
;MSNLIVVIGAAGGQGGGVVDAFLNEPGWKVRGTTRNTSSEKAKALAAKGVEVVSANLNDEESLEKAFHGATAIFAFTDYYDTFFELGDDKSLELEFEQGKRIARAAAKTQSLQRLVFSAGPHTSKITNGEAVCPHLEGKGRIVTYVTQEMPDLSAKTTFAVFTVFANNALLYDIFKPIYVPSAKKYVTLYPVPPNTPYPCVGDPVINGGIFVRRLVKNPPPPGSFVRCNVDKRGAIAG
;
A
#
# COMPACT_ATOMS: atom_id res chain seq x y z
N MET A 1 -14.96 22.35 9.81
CA MET A 1 -15.02 21.51 8.59
C MET A 1 -14.43 20.14 8.92
N SER A 2 -15.05 19.04 8.50
CA SER A 2 -14.51 17.69 8.72
C SER A 2 -13.44 17.36 7.68
N ASN A 3 -12.30 16.81 8.10
CA ASN A 3 -11.29 16.27 7.20
C ASN A 3 -11.82 15.04 6.46
N LEU A 4 -11.34 14.80 5.24
CA LEU A 4 -11.70 13.63 4.45
C LEU A 4 -10.45 12.81 4.14
N ILE A 5 -10.45 11.52 4.49
CA ILE A 5 -9.48 10.55 3.95
C ILE A 5 -10.14 9.74 2.84
N VAL A 6 -9.50 9.72 1.67
CA VAL A 6 -9.88 8.82 0.57
C VAL A 6 -8.94 7.62 0.56
N VAL A 7 -9.51 6.42 0.53
CA VAL A 7 -8.78 5.15 0.66
C VAL A 7 -8.99 4.31 -0.59
N ILE A 8 -7.91 4.11 -1.36
CA ILE A 8 -7.89 3.12 -2.45
C ILE A 8 -7.89 1.71 -1.86
N GLY A 9 -8.68 0.82 -2.47
CA GLY A 9 -8.78 -0.58 -2.06
C GLY A 9 -9.28 -0.72 -0.62
N ALA A 10 -10.29 0.08 -0.27
CA ALA A 10 -10.85 0.20 1.08
C ALA A 10 -11.38 -1.12 1.67
N ALA A 11 -11.67 -2.13 0.84
CA ALA A 11 -12.10 -3.45 1.28
C ALA A 11 -10.97 -4.51 1.30
N GLY A 12 -9.73 -4.12 1.01
CA GLY A 12 -8.55 -4.98 1.03
C GLY A 12 -7.82 -4.97 2.38
N GLY A 13 -6.73 -5.73 2.50
CA GLY A 13 -5.98 -5.85 3.75
C GLY A 13 -5.42 -4.52 4.26
N GLN A 14 -4.70 -3.79 3.41
CA GLN A 14 -4.15 -2.48 3.80
C GLN A 14 -5.25 -1.42 3.93
N GLY A 15 -6.06 -1.24 2.89
CA GLY A 15 -7.09 -0.21 2.85
C GLY A 15 -8.16 -0.39 3.93
N GLY A 16 -8.57 -1.62 4.24
CA GLY A 16 -9.50 -1.93 5.33
C GLY A 16 -8.98 -1.51 6.70
N GLY A 17 -7.68 -1.70 6.94
CA GLY A 17 -7.03 -1.20 8.14
C GLY A 17 -7.06 0.32 8.26
N VAL A 18 -6.85 1.03 7.13
CA VAL A 18 -6.96 2.50 7.09
C VAL A 18 -8.40 2.94 7.34
N VAL A 19 -9.38 2.26 6.75
CA VAL A 19 -10.80 2.53 7.02
C VAL A 19 -11.10 2.40 8.51
N ASP A 20 -10.77 1.25 9.11
CA ASP A 20 -11.06 0.98 10.52
C ASP A 20 -10.33 1.97 11.46
N ALA A 21 -9.13 2.43 11.09
CA ALA A 21 -8.37 3.41 11.86
C ALA A 21 -8.97 4.84 11.83
N PHE A 22 -9.76 5.19 10.81
CA PHE A 22 -10.33 6.54 10.63
C PHE A 22 -11.84 6.61 10.86
N LEU A 23 -12.56 5.49 10.81
CA LEU A 23 -14.02 5.45 10.98
C LEU A 23 -14.50 6.11 12.28
N ASN A 24 -13.75 5.94 13.37
CA ASN A 24 -14.06 6.51 14.68
C ASN A 24 -13.12 7.67 15.07
N GLU A 25 -12.33 8.19 14.13
CA GLU A 25 -11.38 9.27 14.40
C GLU A 25 -12.12 10.62 14.41
N PRO A 26 -12.13 11.37 15.53
CA PRO A 26 -12.89 12.61 15.63
C PRO A 26 -12.48 13.64 14.57
N GLY A 27 -13.47 14.21 13.87
CA GLY A 27 -13.26 15.21 12.84
C GLY A 27 -12.86 14.66 11.46
N TRP A 28 -12.86 13.33 11.28
CA TRP A 28 -12.59 12.68 9.99
C TRP A 28 -13.82 12.00 9.41
N LYS A 29 -13.90 12.02 8.08
CA LYS A 29 -14.79 11.18 7.26
C LYS A 29 -13.93 10.26 6.41
N VAL A 30 -14.47 9.08 6.09
CA VAL A 30 -13.80 8.08 5.26
C VAL A 30 -14.57 7.91 3.95
N ARG A 31 -13.86 8.05 2.84
CA ARG A 31 -14.34 7.65 1.51
C ARG A 31 -13.52 6.47 1.00
N GLY A 32 -14.17 5.36 0.73
CA GLY A 32 -13.54 4.17 0.16
C GLY A 32 -13.80 4.06 -1.33
N THR A 33 -12.78 3.72 -2.11
CA THR A 33 -12.95 3.45 -3.55
C THR A 33 -13.08 1.96 -3.84
N THR A 34 -13.88 1.63 -4.83
CA THR A 34 -14.03 0.28 -5.38
C THR A 34 -14.38 0.35 -6.87
N ARG A 35 -14.12 -0.72 -7.63
CA ARG A 35 -14.61 -0.86 -9.00
C ARG A 35 -16.11 -1.19 -9.06
N ASN A 36 -16.64 -1.83 -8.01
CA ASN A 36 -18.02 -2.26 -7.93
C ASN A 36 -18.64 -1.86 -6.58
N THR A 37 -19.40 -0.77 -6.60
CA THR A 37 -20.11 -0.22 -5.43
C THR A 37 -21.28 -1.09 -4.98
N SER A 38 -21.73 -2.04 -5.81
CA SER A 38 -22.83 -2.97 -5.48
C SER A 38 -22.35 -4.30 -4.89
N SER A 39 -21.03 -4.51 -4.77
CA SER A 39 -20.48 -5.73 -4.17
C SER A 39 -20.79 -5.84 -2.67
N GLU A 40 -20.84 -7.06 -2.13
CA GLU A 40 -21.08 -7.29 -0.69
C GLU A 40 -20.03 -6.60 0.19
N LYS A 41 -18.77 -6.57 -0.27
CA LYS A 41 -17.69 -5.82 0.40
C LYS A 41 -17.97 -4.31 0.44
N ALA A 42 -18.49 -3.73 -0.64
CA ALA A 42 -18.86 -2.32 -0.70
C ALA A 42 -20.06 -2.01 0.20
N LYS A 43 -21.10 -2.86 0.19
CA LYS A 43 -22.25 -2.74 1.09
C LYS A 43 -21.83 -2.81 2.57
N ALA A 44 -20.91 -3.71 2.91
CA ALA A 44 -20.38 -3.82 4.27
C ALA A 44 -19.61 -2.55 4.70
N LEU A 45 -18.84 -1.92 3.81
CA LEU A 45 -18.19 -0.64 4.09
C LEU A 45 -19.22 0.47 4.30
N ALA A 46 -20.23 0.57 3.43
CA ALA A 46 -21.30 1.56 3.56
C ALA A 46 -22.06 1.40 4.88
N ALA A 47 -22.35 0.17 5.31
CA ALA A 47 -23.00 -0.12 6.58
C ALA A 47 -22.16 0.31 7.81
N LYS A 48 -20.84 0.41 7.67
CA LYS A 48 -19.93 0.97 8.69
C LYS A 48 -19.87 2.51 8.69
N GLY A 49 -20.53 3.18 7.75
CA GLY A 49 -20.49 4.65 7.61
C GLY A 49 -19.43 5.18 6.65
N VAL A 50 -18.83 4.33 5.81
CA VAL A 50 -17.91 4.75 4.74
C VAL A 50 -18.70 5.28 3.55
N GLU A 51 -18.30 6.44 3.02
CA GLU A 51 -18.77 6.88 1.69
C GLU A 51 -18.10 6.01 0.62
N VAL A 52 -18.87 5.17 -0.06
CA VAL A 52 -18.31 4.27 -1.08
C VAL A 52 -18.52 4.85 -2.47
N VAL A 53 -17.43 5.08 -3.19
CA VAL A 53 -17.47 5.64 -4.56
C VAL A 53 -16.80 4.71 -5.56
N SER A 54 -17.23 4.81 -6.82
CA SER A 54 -16.57 4.10 -7.91
C SER A 54 -15.25 4.79 -8.28
N ALA A 55 -14.18 4.03 -8.40
CA ALA A 55 -12.93 4.48 -9.03
C ALA A 55 -12.19 3.30 -9.67
N ASN A 56 -11.54 3.56 -10.79
CA ASN A 56 -10.73 2.59 -11.51
C ASN A 56 -9.33 3.16 -11.71
N LEU A 57 -8.29 2.42 -11.34
CA LEU A 57 -6.90 2.88 -11.47
C LEU A 57 -6.48 3.08 -12.94
N ASN A 58 -7.24 2.51 -13.88
CA ASN A 58 -7.04 2.68 -15.32
C ASN A 58 -7.77 3.91 -15.91
N ASP A 59 -8.56 4.62 -15.10
CA ASP A 59 -9.33 5.80 -15.48
C ASP A 59 -9.00 6.96 -14.54
N GLU A 60 -8.16 7.89 -15.02
CA GLU A 60 -7.71 9.05 -14.25
C GLU A 60 -8.86 9.98 -13.84
N GLU A 61 -9.88 10.15 -14.68
CA GLU A 61 -11.03 11.00 -14.37
C GLU A 61 -11.85 10.42 -13.21
N SER A 62 -11.99 9.10 -13.17
CA SER A 62 -12.64 8.43 -12.03
C SER A 62 -11.88 8.66 -10.71
N LEU A 63 -10.54 8.70 -10.76
CA LEU A 63 -9.70 8.99 -9.59
C LEU A 63 -9.85 10.45 -9.15
N GLU A 64 -9.87 11.39 -10.08
CA GLU A 64 -10.09 12.82 -9.79
C GLU A 64 -11.43 13.03 -9.08
N LYS A 65 -12.50 12.41 -9.60
CA LYS A 65 -13.84 12.45 -8.97
C LYS A 65 -13.81 11.87 -7.56
N ALA A 66 -13.15 10.71 -7.39
CA ALA A 66 -13.04 10.08 -6.08
C ALA A 66 -12.22 10.92 -5.07
N PHE A 67 -11.18 11.60 -5.52
CA PHE A 67 -10.29 12.42 -4.69
C PHE A 67 -10.85 13.82 -4.39
N HIS A 68 -11.96 14.23 -5.02
CA HIS A 68 -12.55 15.54 -4.80
C HIS A 68 -12.80 15.83 -3.30
N GLY A 69 -12.21 16.92 -2.80
CA GLY A 69 -12.33 17.35 -1.40
C GLY A 69 -11.49 16.56 -0.40
N ALA A 70 -10.62 15.64 -0.85
CA ALA A 70 -9.75 14.87 0.03
C ALA A 70 -8.76 15.77 0.76
N THR A 71 -8.67 15.62 2.09
CA THR A 71 -7.61 16.20 2.90
C THR A 71 -6.39 15.29 2.89
N ALA A 72 -6.62 13.98 2.94
CA ALA A 72 -5.62 12.94 2.85
C ALA A 72 -6.04 11.84 1.87
N ILE A 73 -5.07 11.21 1.22
CA ILE A 73 -5.28 10.04 0.36
C ILE A 73 -4.35 8.93 0.83
N PHE A 74 -4.90 7.73 1.03
CA PHE A 74 -4.11 6.49 1.08
C PHE A 74 -4.24 5.77 -0.25
N ALA A 75 -3.10 5.48 -0.87
CA ALA A 75 -3.05 4.85 -2.18
C ALA A 75 -2.05 3.69 -2.22
N PHE A 76 -2.41 2.66 -2.98
CA PHE A 76 -1.51 1.58 -3.36
C PHE A 76 -1.91 1.06 -4.74
N THR A 77 -0.98 0.34 -5.36
CA THR A 77 -1.17 -0.40 -6.61
C THR A 77 -0.94 -1.89 -6.34
N ASP A 78 -1.42 -2.77 -7.22
CA ASP A 78 -1.22 -4.22 -7.07
C ASP A 78 -0.76 -4.83 -8.40
N TYR A 79 0.49 -5.28 -8.44
CA TYR A 79 1.07 -5.99 -9.57
C TYR A 79 0.39 -7.35 -9.82
N TYR A 80 -0.03 -8.04 -8.76
CA TYR A 80 -0.57 -9.40 -8.86
C TYR A 80 -2.01 -9.42 -9.40
N ASP A 81 -2.72 -8.28 -9.35
CA ASP A 81 -4.07 -8.13 -9.91
C ASP A 81 -4.13 -8.46 -11.41
N THR A 82 -3.01 -8.32 -12.13
CA THR A 82 -2.94 -8.63 -13.58
C THR A 82 -1.86 -9.64 -13.96
N PHE A 83 -1.01 -10.06 -13.01
CA PHE A 83 0.14 -10.93 -13.28
C PHE A 83 -0.22 -12.21 -14.04
N PHE A 84 -1.23 -12.95 -13.57
CA PHE A 84 -1.62 -14.22 -14.17
C PHE A 84 -2.27 -14.06 -15.57
N GLU A 85 -2.81 -12.88 -15.87
CA GLU A 85 -3.49 -12.60 -17.14
C GLU A 85 -2.55 -11.99 -18.19
N LEU A 86 -1.70 -11.04 -17.77
CA LEU A 86 -0.88 -10.24 -18.68
C LEU A 86 0.60 -10.66 -18.70
N GLY A 87 1.05 -11.44 -17.72
CA GLY A 87 2.46 -11.76 -17.51
C GLY A 87 3.22 -10.62 -16.84
N ASP A 88 4.53 -10.83 -16.68
CA ASP A 88 5.41 -9.98 -15.86
C ASP A 88 5.51 -8.55 -16.38
N ASP A 89 6.11 -8.35 -17.56
CA ASP A 89 6.41 -7.03 -18.12
C ASP A 89 5.16 -6.14 -18.25
N LYS A 90 4.07 -6.71 -18.79
CA LYS A 90 2.82 -5.95 -18.99
C LYS A 90 2.16 -5.58 -17.66
N SER A 91 2.24 -6.43 -16.64
CA SER A 91 1.69 -6.13 -15.32
C SER A 91 2.51 -5.05 -14.61
N LEU A 92 3.83 -5.09 -14.75
CA LEU A 92 4.72 -4.05 -14.23
C LEU A 92 4.43 -2.69 -14.87
N GLU A 93 4.39 -2.62 -16.21
CA GLU A 93 4.09 -1.36 -16.90
C GLU A 93 2.70 -0.83 -16.57
N LEU A 94 1.69 -1.71 -16.48
CA LEU A 94 0.35 -1.31 -16.09
C LEU A 94 0.31 -0.78 -14.65
N GLU A 95 0.98 -1.44 -13.70
CA GLU A 95 1.08 -0.99 -12.32
C GLU A 95 1.72 0.42 -12.25
N PHE A 96 2.81 0.62 -13.01
CA PHE A 96 3.47 1.91 -13.10
C PHE A 96 2.54 3.00 -13.66
N GLU A 97 1.81 2.71 -14.75
CA GLU A 97 0.82 3.65 -15.32
C GLU A 97 -0.32 3.97 -14.34
N GLN A 98 -0.82 2.98 -13.60
CA GLN A 98 -1.81 3.19 -12.54
C GLN A 98 -1.29 4.14 -11.46
N GLY A 99 -0.05 3.95 -11.01
CA GLY A 99 0.59 4.85 -10.06
C GLY A 99 0.73 6.28 -10.57
N LYS A 100 1.09 6.46 -11.84
CA LYS A 100 1.14 7.80 -12.46
C LYS A 100 -0.23 8.46 -12.50
N ARG A 101 -1.29 7.72 -12.84
CA ARG A 101 -2.67 8.23 -12.83
C ARG A 101 -3.11 8.65 -11.42
N ILE A 102 -2.81 7.84 -10.41
CA ILE A 102 -3.04 8.19 -8.99
C ILE A 102 -2.32 9.49 -8.64
N ALA A 103 -1.04 9.62 -8.99
CA ALA A 103 -0.25 10.80 -8.68
C ALA A 103 -0.81 12.05 -9.38
N ARG A 104 -1.14 11.98 -10.67
CA ARG A 104 -1.75 13.10 -11.42
C ARG A 104 -3.10 13.52 -10.85
N ALA A 105 -3.98 12.56 -10.53
CA ALA A 105 -5.27 12.85 -9.91
C ALA A 105 -5.11 13.47 -8.50
N ALA A 106 -4.16 12.97 -7.70
CA ALA A 106 -3.86 13.52 -6.38
C ALA A 106 -3.32 14.96 -6.47
N ALA A 107 -2.44 15.24 -7.44
CA ALA A 107 -1.90 16.59 -7.66
C ALA A 107 -2.97 17.62 -8.06
N LYS A 108 -4.02 17.19 -8.78
CA LYS A 108 -5.18 18.03 -9.12
C LYS A 108 -6.09 18.34 -7.92
N THR A 109 -5.94 17.62 -6.81
CA THR A 109 -6.79 17.79 -5.62
C THR A 109 -6.29 18.96 -4.76
N GLN A 110 -6.92 20.13 -4.90
CA GLN A 110 -6.50 21.37 -4.22
C GLN A 110 -6.50 21.27 -2.68
N SER A 111 -7.47 20.56 -2.11
CA SER A 111 -7.60 20.36 -0.67
C SER A 111 -6.57 19.36 -0.09
N LEU A 112 -5.80 18.68 -0.95
CA LEU A 112 -4.88 17.64 -0.52
C LEU A 112 -3.75 18.22 0.30
N GLN A 113 -3.63 17.72 1.51
CA GLN A 113 -2.53 18.02 2.42
C GLN A 113 -1.56 16.85 2.53
N ARG A 114 -2.05 15.61 2.41
CA ARG A 114 -1.25 14.39 2.63
C ARG A 114 -1.56 13.31 1.60
N LEU A 115 -0.55 12.80 0.93
CA LEU A 115 -0.61 11.52 0.21
C LEU A 115 0.24 10.50 0.96
N VAL A 116 -0.37 9.40 1.41
CA VAL A 116 0.36 8.24 1.92
C VAL A 116 0.32 7.17 0.84
N PHE A 117 1.46 6.92 0.21
CA PHE A 117 1.57 5.92 -0.84
C PHE A 117 2.27 4.67 -0.31
N SER A 118 1.63 3.51 -0.44
CA SER A 118 2.24 2.20 -0.14
C SER A 118 3.32 1.91 -1.19
N ALA A 119 4.56 2.18 -0.83
CA ALA A 119 5.71 2.20 -1.73
C ALA A 119 6.58 0.94 -1.61
N GLY A 120 7.44 0.75 -2.61
CA GLY A 120 8.50 -0.26 -2.65
C GLY A 120 9.78 0.35 -3.25
N PRO A 121 10.93 -0.34 -3.14
CA PRO A 121 12.19 0.13 -3.71
C PRO A 121 12.19 0.06 -5.24
N HIS A 122 12.90 1.00 -5.88
CA HIS A 122 13.20 0.94 -7.32
C HIS A 122 14.37 -0.02 -7.53
N THR A 123 14.06 -1.32 -7.62
CA THR A 123 15.04 -2.41 -7.55
C THR A 123 16.11 -2.31 -8.64
N SER A 124 15.72 -2.12 -9.90
CA SER A 124 16.68 -1.99 -11.01
C SER A 124 17.68 -0.85 -10.80
N LYS A 125 17.21 0.29 -10.27
CA LYS A 125 18.04 1.45 -9.98
C LYS A 125 18.98 1.23 -8.80
N ILE A 126 18.53 0.58 -7.72
CA ILE A 126 19.38 0.38 -6.52
C ILE A 126 20.36 -0.77 -6.68
N THR A 127 20.07 -1.74 -7.55
CA THR A 127 20.96 -2.89 -7.81
C THR A 127 21.70 -2.79 -9.14
N ASN A 128 21.62 -1.66 -9.85
CA ASN A 128 22.15 -1.51 -11.21
C ASN A 128 21.72 -2.65 -12.17
N GLY A 129 20.48 -3.12 -12.03
CA GLY A 129 19.91 -4.20 -12.84
C GLY A 129 20.27 -5.62 -12.39
N GLU A 130 21.13 -5.82 -11.39
CA GLU A 130 21.57 -7.16 -10.96
C GLU A 130 20.46 -8.00 -10.30
N ALA A 131 19.51 -7.37 -9.62
CA ALA A 131 18.39 -8.06 -8.97
C ALA A 131 17.11 -7.22 -9.06
N VAL A 132 16.33 -7.48 -10.11
CA VAL A 132 15.03 -6.85 -10.33
C VAL A 132 13.93 -7.69 -9.69
N CYS A 133 13.09 -7.06 -8.85
CA CYS A 133 11.94 -7.70 -8.24
C CYS A 133 10.67 -7.03 -8.77
N PRO A 134 9.98 -7.62 -9.77
CA PRO A 134 8.94 -6.93 -10.53
C PRO A 134 7.82 -6.29 -9.70
N HIS A 135 7.31 -7.02 -8.69
CA HIS A 135 6.25 -6.53 -7.80
C HIS A 135 6.67 -5.39 -6.86
N LEU A 136 7.98 -5.09 -6.77
CA LEU A 136 8.52 -3.91 -6.07
C LEU A 136 8.95 -2.83 -7.07
N GLU A 137 9.40 -3.23 -8.26
CA GLU A 137 9.93 -2.36 -9.30
C GLU A 137 8.90 -1.33 -9.76
N GLY A 138 7.66 -1.74 -10.04
CA GLY A 138 6.58 -0.82 -10.40
C GLY A 138 6.37 0.27 -9.35
N LYS A 139 6.28 -0.11 -8.07
CA LYS A 139 6.17 0.83 -6.95
C LYS A 139 7.37 1.77 -6.86
N GLY A 140 8.59 1.27 -7.04
CA GLY A 140 9.80 2.07 -7.03
C GLY A 140 9.91 3.07 -8.17
N ARG A 141 9.43 2.69 -9.36
CA ARG A 141 9.30 3.61 -10.51
C ARG A 141 8.29 4.72 -10.22
N ILE A 142 7.15 4.40 -9.57
CA ILE A 142 6.17 5.41 -9.14
C ILE A 142 6.78 6.41 -8.15
N VAL A 143 7.53 5.92 -7.15
CA VAL A 143 8.28 6.76 -6.21
C VAL A 143 9.22 7.71 -6.97
N THR A 144 9.98 7.18 -7.93
CA THR A 144 10.93 7.97 -8.72
C THR A 144 10.20 9.03 -9.53
N TYR A 145 9.11 8.68 -10.20
CA TYR A 145 8.26 9.61 -10.93
C TYR A 145 7.75 10.75 -10.04
N VAL A 146 7.14 10.43 -8.90
CA VAL A 146 6.59 11.46 -7.99
C VAL A 146 7.70 12.37 -7.45
N THR A 147 8.84 11.79 -7.04
CA THR A 147 9.94 12.57 -6.44
C THR A 147 10.70 13.43 -7.44
N GLN A 148 10.82 13.01 -8.70
CA GLN A 148 11.61 13.71 -9.71
C GLN A 148 10.77 14.64 -10.60
N GLU A 149 9.52 14.27 -10.91
CA GLU A 149 8.69 14.98 -11.89
C GLU A 149 7.53 15.74 -11.26
N MET A 150 7.22 15.51 -9.97
CA MET A 150 6.05 16.11 -9.29
C MET A 150 6.43 16.73 -7.93
N PRO A 151 7.30 17.76 -7.89
CA PRO A 151 7.82 18.31 -6.63
C PRO A 151 6.74 18.78 -5.65
N ASP A 152 5.67 19.41 -6.13
CA ASP A 152 4.56 19.89 -5.28
C ASP A 152 3.76 18.74 -4.64
N LEU A 153 3.60 17.63 -5.36
CA LEU A 153 2.96 16.44 -4.82
C LEU A 153 3.91 15.70 -3.88
N SER A 154 5.19 15.57 -4.26
CA SER A 154 6.24 15.00 -3.42
C SER A 154 6.33 15.72 -2.07
N ALA A 155 6.17 17.05 -2.07
CA ALA A 155 6.11 17.90 -0.89
C ALA A 155 4.92 17.59 0.06
N LYS A 156 3.95 16.79 -0.39
CA LYS A 156 2.79 16.34 0.39
C LYS A 156 2.79 14.82 0.60
N THR A 157 3.76 14.11 0.05
CA THR A 157 3.77 12.65 -0.01
C THR A 157 4.66 12.04 1.07
N THR A 158 4.16 10.98 1.71
CA THR A 158 4.96 10.04 2.49
C THR A 158 4.91 8.68 1.82
N PHE A 159 6.09 8.11 1.57
CA PHE A 159 6.24 6.77 0.99
C PHE A 159 6.31 5.75 2.13
N ALA A 160 5.18 5.09 2.40
CA ALA A 160 5.07 4.06 3.42
C ALA A 160 5.56 2.73 2.85
N VAL A 161 6.70 2.24 3.35
CA VAL A 161 7.28 0.95 2.96
C VAL A 161 6.81 -0.09 3.95
N PHE A 162 5.69 -0.75 3.64
CA PHE A 162 5.18 -1.87 4.41
C PHE A 162 6.09 -3.08 4.22
N THR A 163 6.57 -3.62 5.34
CA THR A 163 7.39 -4.83 5.35
C THR A 163 6.50 -6.08 5.27
N VAL A 164 7.05 -7.27 5.48
CA VAL A 164 6.29 -8.51 5.23
C VAL A 164 5.02 -8.57 6.10
N PHE A 165 3.91 -8.98 5.50
CA PHE A 165 2.68 -9.24 6.22
C PHE A 165 2.69 -10.64 6.84
N ALA A 166 2.46 -10.72 8.15
CA ALA A 166 2.44 -12.01 8.86
C ALA A 166 1.32 -12.94 8.37
N ASN A 167 0.20 -12.35 7.92
CA ASN A 167 -0.92 -13.12 7.39
C ASN A 167 -0.60 -13.81 6.05
N ASN A 168 0.50 -13.48 5.37
CA ASN A 168 0.93 -14.22 4.18
C ASN A 168 1.14 -15.71 4.50
N ALA A 169 1.60 -16.06 5.70
CA ALA A 169 1.73 -17.44 6.15
C ALA A 169 0.38 -18.17 6.29
N LEU A 170 -0.73 -17.45 6.38
CA LEU A 170 -2.08 -18.03 6.38
C LEU A 170 -2.64 -18.18 4.96
N LEU A 171 -2.29 -17.23 4.07
CA LEU A 171 -2.89 -17.09 2.75
C LEU A 171 -2.16 -17.87 1.65
N TYR A 172 -0.84 -18.03 1.76
CA TYR A 172 -0.02 -18.53 0.67
C TYR A 172 0.94 -19.62 1.15
N ASP A 173 0.93 -20.76 0.47
CA ASP A 173 1.72 -21.93 0.88
C ASP A 173 3.23 -21.68 0.86
N ILE A 174 3.71 -20.79 -0.02
CA ILE A 174 5.14 -20.42 -0.08
C ILE A 174 5.66 -19.73 1.20
N PHE A 175 4.76 -19.17 2.03
CA PHE A 175 5.12 -18.55 3.31
C PHE A 175 4.84 -19.45 4.52
N LYS A 176 4.25 -20.64 4.33
CA LYS A 176 3.92 -21.56 5.42
C LYS A 176 5.17 -22.29 5.90
N PRO A 177 5.42 -22.35 7.23
CA PRO A 177 6.46 -23.22 7.75
C PRO A 177 6.19 -24.68 7.38
N ILE A 178 7.22 -25.36 6.86
CA ILE A 178 7.15 -26.76 6.45
C ILE A 178 7.50 -27.63 7.65
N TYR A 179 6.60 -28.54 8.04
CA TYR A 179 6.93 -29.52 9.07
C TYR A 179 7.84 -30.62 8.51
N VAL A 180 8.98 -30.85 9.16
CA VAL A 180 9.95 -31.89 8.80
C VAL A 180 9.87 -33.02 9.85
N PRO A 181 9.22 -34.17 9.54
CA PRO A 181 8.97 -35.22 10.53
C PRO A 181 10.22 -35.81 11.14
N SER A 182 11.27 -36.02 10.34
CA SER A 182 12.56 -36.58 10.81
C SER A 182 13.26 -35.69 11.83
N ALA A 183 13.11 -34.36 11.69
CA ALA A 183 13.67 -33.38 12.60
C ALA A 183 12.72 -32.99 13.74
N LYS A 184 11.44 -33.35 13.65
CA LYS A 184 10.34 -32.89 14.53
C LYS A 184 10.30 -31.36 14.68
N LYS A 185 10.58 -30.63 13.59
CA LYS A 185 10.66 -29.16 13.56
C LYS A 185 9.90 -28.58 12.38
N TYR A 186 9.45 -27.34 12.51
CA TYR A 186 9.02 -26.52 11.38
C TYR A 186 10.20 -25.73 10.83
N VAL A 187 10.34 -25.69 9.51
CA VAL A 187 11.39 -24.94 8.82
C VAL A 187 10.79 -23.93 7.85
N THR A 188 11.40 -22.77 7.75
CA THR A 188 11.11 -21.79 6.69
C THR A 188 12.41 -21.58 5.93
N LEU A 189 12.35 -21.69 4.60
CA LEU A 189 13.51 -21.58 3.73
C LEU A 189 13.52 -20.20 3.09
N TYR A 190 14.60 -19.44 3.30
CA TYR A 190 14.84 -18.18 2.62
C TYR A 190 16.24 -18.19 1.98
N PRO A 191 16.41 -17.63 0.76
CA PRO A 191 17.70 -17.57 0.08
C PRO A 191 18.56 -16.41 0.63
N VAL A 192 18.74 -16.36 1.95
CA VAL A 192 19.50 -15.32 2.65
C VAL A 192 20.34 -15.93 3.77
N PRO A 193 21.45 -15.28 4.20
CA PRO A 193 22.18 -15.70 5.38
C PRO A 193 21.26 -15.83 6.62
N PRO A 194 21.52 -16.78 7.54
CA PRO A 194 20.62 -17.06 8.67
C PRO A 194 20.42 -15.88 9.63
N ASN A 195 21.37 -14.95 9.68
CA ASN A 195 21.31 -13.76 10.53
C ASN A 195 20.64 -12.55 9.84
N THR A 196 20.11 -12.72 8.63
CA THR A 196 19.43 -11.64 7.90
C THR A 196 18.13 -11.30 8.62
N PRO A 197 17.93 -10.03 9.03
CA PRO A 197 16.69 -9.65 9.69
C PRO A 197 15.49 -9.87 8.78
N TYR A 198 14.42 -10.46 9.31
CA TYR A 198 13.16 -10.63 8.60
C TYR A 198 12.16 -9.56 9.07
N PRO A 199 11.98 -8.45 8.33
CA PRO A 199 11.09 -7.41 8.79
C PRO A 199 9.64 -7.75 8.53
N CYS A 200 8.82 -7.58 9.56
CA CYS A 200 7.41 -7.89 9.53
C CYS A 200 6.61 -6.74 10.14
N VAL A 201 5.57 -6.29 9.43
CA VAL A 201 4.62 -5.32 9.96
C VAL A 201 3.50 -6.00 10.74
N GLY A 202 3.47 -7.34 10.80
CA GLY A 202 2.40 -8.11 11.40
C GLY A 202 1.17 -8.17 10.50
N ASP A 203 -0.02 -8.03 11.10
CA ASP A 203 -1.28 -8.00 10.36
C ASP A 203 -1.45 -6.64 9.63
N PRO A 204 -1.63 -6.63 8.29
CA PRO A 204 -1.77 -5.39 7.52
C PRO A 204 -3.04 -4.61 7.83
N VAL A 205 -4.12 -5.28 8.27
CA VAL A 205 -5.37 -4.62 8.67
C VAL A 205 -5.16 -3.90 10.00
N ILE A 206 -4.58 -4.58 10.98
CA ILE A 206 -4.40 -4.00 12.33
C ILE A 206 -3.29 -2.95 12.32
N ASN A 207 -2.08 -3.35 11.93
CA ASN A 207 -0.89 -2.50 12.06
C ASN A 207 -0.80 -1.49 10.93
N GLY A 208 -1.24 -1.84 9.71
CA GLY A 208 -1.21 -0.93 8.57
C GLY A 208 -2.02 0.34 8.83
N GLY A 209 -3.24 0.20 9.36
CA GLY A 209 -4.09 1.33 9.75
C GLY A 209 -3.42 2.25 10.79
N ILE A 210 -2.74 1.68 11.78
CA ILE A 210 -2.02 2.44 12.82
C ILE A 210 -0.91 3.30 12.21
N PHE A 211 -0.10 2.72 11.31
CA PHE A 211 0.95 3.46 10.61
C PHE A 211 0.37 4.59 9.77
N VAL A 212 -0.61 4.31 8.91
CA VAL A 212 -1.20 5.33 8.03
C VAL A 212 -1.83 6.46 8.83
N ARG A 213 -2.56 6.15 9.90
CA ARG A 213 -3.13 7.17 10.79
C ARG A 213 -2.05 8.07 11.39
N ARG A 214 -0.92 7.50 11.85
CA ARG A 214 0.20 8.29 12.36
C ARG A 214 0.79 9.19 11.27
N LEU A 215 1.00 8.68 10.06
CA LEU A 215 1.56 9.42 8.93
C LEU A 215 0.68 10.57 8.47
N VAL A 216 -0.65 10.39 8.49
CA VAL A 216 -1.60 11.45 8.15
C VAL A 216 -1.63 12.53 9.23
N LYS A 217 -1.73 12.14 10.51
CA LYS A 217 -1.87 13.11 11.61
C LYS A 217 -0.57 13.82 11.98
N ASN A 218 0.57 13.15 11.80
CA ASN A 218 1.89 13.63 12.21
C ASN A 218 2.91 13.23 11.14
N PRO A 219 2.85 13.87 9.96
CA PRO A 219 3.70 13.50 8.84
C PRO A 219 5.17 13.73 9.18
N PRO A 220 6.08 12.88 8.68
CA PRO A 220 7.50 13.23 8.60
C PRO A 220 7.71 14.42 7.65
N PRO A 221 8.95 14.94 7.52
CA PRO A 221 9.29 15.86 6.46
C PRO A 221 8.83 15.35 5.09
N PRO A 222 8.44 16.24 4.17
CA PRO A 222 7.98 15.81 2.85
C PRO A 222 8.96 14.93 2.07
N GLY A 223 8.43 14.04 1.22
CA GLY A 223 9.23 13.11 0.44
C GLY A 223 9.90 12.00 1.26
N SER A 224 9.59 11.89 2.56
CA SER A 224 10.19 10.87 3.43
C SER A 224 9.70 9.46 3.11
N PHE A 225 10.62 8.51 3.28
CA PHE A 225 10.33 7.08 3.32
C PHE A 225 10.16 6.64 4.77
N VAL A 226 9.06 5.94 5.05
CA VAL A 226 8.80 5.39 6.39
C VAL A 226 8.68 3.88 6.30
N ARG A 227 9.65 3.18 6.89
CA ARG A 227 9.61 1.73 7.08
C ARG A 227 8.54 1.38 8.11
N CYS A 228 7.47 0.72 7.67
CA CYS A 228 6.40 0.24 8.53
C CYS A 228 6.71 -1.19 8.95
N ASN A 229 7.17 -1.35 10.19
CA ASN A 229 7.66 -2.60 10.77
C ASN A 229 7.40 -2.58 12.29
N VAL A 230 6.93 -3.68 12.88
CA VAL A 230 6.62 -3.72 14.32
C VAL A 230 7.79 -4.21 15.16
N ASP A 231 8.69 -5.01 14.59
CA ASP A 231 9.81 -5.59 15.33
C ASP A 231 11.11 -4.80 15.19
N LYS A 232 11.76 -4.50 16.33
CA LYS A 232 13.08 -3.84 16.33
C LYS A 232 14.24 -4.81 16.00
N ARG A 233 14.03 -6.13 16.07
CA ARG A 233 15.04 -7.20 15.83
C ARG A 233 14.36 -8.54 15.51
N GLY A 234 14.09 -8.83 14.24
CA GLY A 234 13.68 -10.17 13.83
C GLY A 234 14.90 -10.98 13.39
N ALA A 235 15.77 -11.39 14.33
CA ALA A 235 16.69 -12.48 14.02
C ALA A 235 15.83 -13.75 13.88
N ILE A 236 15.98 -14.46 12.77
CA ILE A 236 15.42 -15.81 12.64
C ILE A 236 16.19 -16.64 13.68
N ALA A 237 15.61 -16.84 14.86
CA ALA A 237 16.20 -17.74 15.84
C ALA A 237 16.18 -19.16 15.21
N GLY A 238 17.37 -19.70 14.98
CA GLY A 238 17.59 -21.02 14.36
C GLY A 238 17.17 -22.20 15.23
#